data_AF-A0A5N9ECZ6-F1
#
_entry.id   AF-A0A5N9ECZ6-F1
#
_cell.length_a   1.000
_cell.length_b   1.000
_cell.length_c   1.000
_cell.angle_alpha   90.00
_cell.angle_beta   90.00
_cell.angle_gamma   90.00
#
_symmetry.space_group_name_H-M   'P 1'
#
loop_
_entity.id
_entity.type
_entity.pdbx_description
1 polymer ?
#
loop_
_entity_poly.entity_id
_entity_poly.type
_entity_poly.pdbx_seq_one_letter_code
_entity_poly.pdbx_strand_id
1 'polypeptide(L)'
;MGDKQEKSPELIIYSGRSQSLVEPIIEQFSELTEIPVSVKYGKTGAIAGMIIEEGSKSPADIFFAQDPGGLGSVYDQLAVLPDSISNQVPEWSRDK
;
A
#
# COMPACT_ATOMS: atom_id res chain seq x y z
N MET A 1 24.52 20.84 17.55
CA MET A 1 24.24 20.10 16.31
C MET A 1 23.30 18.97 16.67
N GLY A 2 22.04 19.03 16.24
CA GLY A 2 21.12 17.90 16.41
C GLY A 2 21.32 16.95 15.24
N ASP A 3 21.71 15.72 15.52
CA ASP A 3 21.64 14.63 14.56
C ASP A 3 20.21 14.56 14.01
N LYS A 4 20.02 14.98 12.76
CA LYS A 4 18.89 14.50 11.97
C LYS A 4 19.14 13.02 11.79
N GLN A 5 18.55 12.20 12.66
CA GLN A 5 18.31 10.81 12.33
C GLN A 5 17.53 10.83 11.02
N GLU A 6 18.19 10.45 9.93
CA GLU A 6 17.51 9.96 8.75
C GLU A 6 16.75 8.72 9.22
N LYS A 7 15.52 8.93 9.73
CA LYS A 7 14.58 7.84 9.88
C LYS A 7 14.46 7.26 8.47
N SER A 8 14.91 6.03 8.29
CA SER A 8 14.54 5.23 7.13
C SER A 8 13.03 5.41 6.94
N PRO A 9 12.58 5.86 5.75
CA PRO A 9 11.17 6.12 5.54
C PRO A 9 10.41 4.81 5.82
N GLU A 10 9.59 4.83 6.87
CA GLU A 10 8.72 3.71 7.20
C GLU A 10 7.67 3.60 6.11
N LEU A 11 7.53 2.41 5.53
CA LEU A 11 6.55 2.14 4.50
C LEU A 11 5.19 1.89 5.16
N ILE A 12 4.20 2.71 4.85
CA ILE A 12 2.85 2.57 5.42
C ILE A 12 1.94 1.88 4.42
N ILE A 13 1.47 0.68 4.78
CA ILE A 13 0.59 -0.13 3.93
C ILE A 13 -0.81 -0.17 4.51
N TYR A 14 -1.80 0.18 3.70
CA TYR A 14 -3.21 0.09 4.04
C TYR A 14 -3.78 -1.17 3.38
N SER A 15 -4.09 -2.18 4.19
CA SER A 15 -4.50 -3.51 3.70
C SER A 15 -5.98 -3.77 3.96
N GLY A 16 -6.71 -4.06 2.88
CA GLY A 16 -8.08 -4.57 2.92
C GLY A 16 -8.16 -6.08 3.19
N ARG A 17 -7.02 -6.77 3.24
CA ARG A 17 -6.92 -8.23 3.41
C ARG A 17 -6.64 -8.62 4.86
N SER A 18 -7.01 -9.85 5.23
CA SER A 18 -6.77 -10.40 6.56
C SER A 18 -5.29 -10.37 6.95
N GLN A 19 -5.00 -9.87 8.14
CA GLN A 19 -3.65 -9.79 8.70
C GLN A 19 -2.89 -11.11 8.58
N SER A 20 -3.47 -12.22 9.02
CA SER A 20 -2.82 -13.54 8.99
C SER A 20 -2.37 -14.02 7.60
N LEU A 21 -2.91 -13.43 6.52
CA LEU A 21 -2.52 -13.77 5.15
C LEU A 21 -1.42 -12.85 4.60
N VAL A 22 -1.41 -11.57 5.01
CA VAL A 22 -0.50 -10.57 4.45
C VAL A 22 0.71 -10.32 5.35
N GLU A 23 0.52 -10.37 6.67
CA GLU A 23 1.57 -10.20 7.68
C GLU A 23 2.85 -11.01 7.39
N PRO A 24 2.81 -12.33 7.11
CA PRO A 24 4.04 -13.07 6.83
C PRO A 24 4.77 -12.62 5.56
N ILE A 25 4.06 -12.03 4.59
CA ILE A 25 4.68 -11.49 3.36
C ILE A 25 5.36 -10.15 3.67
N ILE A 26 4.70 -9.32 4.49
CA ILE A 26 5.23 -8.02 4.92
C ILE A 26 6.46 -8.21 5.80
N GLU A 27 6.43 -9.16 6.74
CA GLU A 27 7.57 -9.49 7.59
C GLU A 27 8.77 -9.91 6.73
N GLN A 28 8.57 -10.85 5.80
CA GLN A 28 9.63 -11.25 4.87
C GLN A 28 10.18 -10.07 4.06
N PHE A 29 9.31 -9.17 3.57
CA PHE A 29 9.76 -7.97 2.86
C PHE A 29 10.59 -7.05 3.77
N SER A 30 10.14 -6.80 4.99
CA SER A 30 10.84 -5.95 5.96
C SER A 30 12.21 -6.56 6.33
N GLU A 31 12.29 -7.88 6.53
CA GLU A 31 13.54 -8.58 6.80
C GLU A 31 14.53 -8.52 5.62
N LEU A 32 14.04 -8.67 4.39
CA LEU A 32 14.89 -8.70 3.19
C LEU A 32 15.40 -7.31 2.78
N THR A 33 14.59 -6.27 3.03
CA THR A 33 14.89 -4.90 2.58
C THR A 33 15.43 -4.02 3.70
N GLU A 34 15.34 -4.47 4.95
CA GLU A 34 15.61 -3.70 6.17
C GLU A 34 14.76 -2.43 6.28
N ILE A 35 13.67 -2.34 5.51
CA ILE A 35 12.72 -1.23 5.56
C ILE A 35 11.68 -1.51 6.64
N PRO A 36 11.48 -0.61 7.63
CA PRO A 36 10.40 -0.75 8.58
C PRO A 36 9.06 -0.58 7.85
N VAL A 37 8.14 -1.51 8.05
CA VAL A 37 6.80 -1.49 7.44
C VAL A 37 5.73 -1.43 8.52
N SER A 38 4.83 -0.47 8.40
CA SER A 38 3.66 -0.32 9.28
C SER A 38 2.41 -0.60 8.49
N VAL A 39 1.58 -1.54 8.96
CA VAL A 39 0.40 -1.98 8.20
C VAL A 39 -0.88 -1.74 8.97
N LYS A 40 -1.81 -1.06 8.31
CA LYS A 40 -3.15 -0.81 8.81
C LYS A 40 -4.12 -1.79 8.16
N TYR A 41 -4.60 -2.73 8.96
CA TYR A 41 -5.57 -3.72 8.53
C TYR A 41 -7.00 -3.22 8.72
N GLY A 42 -7.85 -3.48 7.75
CA GLY A 42 -9.28 -3.20 7.85
C GLY A 42 -10.05 -3.85 6.70
N LYS A 43 -11.36 -3.64 6.67
CA LYS A 43 -12.15 -4.01 5.49
C LYS A 43 -11.80 -3.08 4.34
N THR A 44 -11.70 -3.58 3.10
CA THR A 44 -11.36 -2.75 1.92
C THR A 44 -12.16 -1.46 1.87
N GLY A 45 -13.49 -1.51 2.06
CA GLY A 45 -14.35 -0.32 2.02
C GLY A 45 -14.07 0.69 3.13
N ALA A 46 -13.71 0.24 4.33
CA ALA A 46 -13.36 1.14 5.44
C ALA A 46 -12.01 1.82 5.22
N ILE A 47 -11.03 1.06 4.71
CA ILE A 47 -9.71 1.59 4.36
C ILE A 47 -9.80 2.54 3.16
N ALA A 48 -10.59 2.18 2.14
CA ALA A 48 -10.84 3.05 0.99
C ALA A 48 -11.50 4.37 1.40
N GLY A 49 -12.54 4.31 2.24
CA GLY A 49 -13.18 5.52 2.79
C GLY A 49 -12.19 6.42 3.52
N MET A 50 -11.29 5.83 4.32
CA MET A 50 -10.24 6.57 5.01
C MET A 50 -9.26 7.25 4.04
N ILE A 51 -8.82 6.56 2.99
CA ILE A 51 -7.94 7.14 1.96
C ILE A 51 -8.63 8.32 1.26
N ILE A 52 -9.93 8.20 0.96
CA ILE A 52 -10.72 9.27 0.35
C ILE A 52 -10.83 10.48 1.31
N GLU A 53 -11.11 10.23 2.58
CA GLU A 53 -11.21 11.28 3.61
C GLU A 53 -9.87 11.98 3.87
N GLU A 54 -8.77 11.23 3.90
CA GLU A 54 -7.43 11.77 4.06
C GLU A 54 -6.94 12.50 2.80
N GLY A 55 -7.35 12.03 1.61
CA GLY A 55 -6.97 12.58 0.32
C GLY A 55 -5.46 12.69 0.16
N SER A 56 -4.98 13.86 -0.25
CA SER A 56 -3.54 14.12 -0.42
C SER A 56 -2.74 14.16 0.89
N LYS A 57 -3.40 14.03 2.05
CA LYS A 57 -2.74 13.96 3.36
C LYS A 57 -2.67 12.54 3.89
N SER A 58 -3.10 11.54 3.11
CA SER A 58 -3.00 10.15 3.52
C SER A 58 -1.53 9.81 3.78
N PRO A 59 -1.21 9.23 4.95
CA PRO A 59 0.14 8.74 5.21
C PRO A 59 0.39 7.39 4.50
N ALA A 60 -0.60 6.81 3.81
CA ALA A 60 -0.45 5.51 3.15
C ALA A 60 0.37 5.62 1.87
N ASP A 61 1.42 4.80 1.77
CA ASP A 61 2.24 4.67 0.56
C ASP A 61 1.66 3.61 -0.38
N ILE A 62 1.07 2.54 0.18
CA ILE A 62 0.52 1.42 -0.59
C ILE A 62 -0.89 1.09 -0.10
N PHE A 63 -1.83 0.97 -1.03
CA PHE A 63 -3.15 0.41 -0.75
C PHE A 63 -3.28 -1.00 -1.35
N PHE A 64 -3.44 -2.01 -0.49
CA PHE A 64 -3.60 -3.40 -0.90
C PHE A 64 -5.05 -3.87 -0.69
N ALA A 65 -5.87 -3.68 -1.73
CA ALA A 65 -7.30 -4.02 -1.71
C ALA A 65 -7.56 -5.54 -1.81
N GLN A 66 -8.65 -6.00 -1.19
CA GLN A 66 -9.15 -7.37 -1.38
C GLN A 66 -10.04 -7.50 -2.63
N ASP A 67 -10.84 -6.47 -2.92
CA ASP A 67 -11.86 -6.47 -3.97
C ASP A 67 -11.71 -5.25 -4.89
N PRO A 68 -12.12 -5.38 -6.17
CA PRO A 68 -12.00 -4.31 -7.15
C PRO A 68 -12.92 -3.11 -6.86
N GLY A 69 -14.00 -3.28 -6.08
CA GLY A 69 -14.92 -2.18 -5.74
C GLY A 69 -14.25 -1.14 -4.86
N GLY A 70 -13.60 -1.58 -3.78
CA GLY A 70 -12.82 -0.70 -2.92
C GLY A 70 -11.59 -0.09 -3.62
N LEU A 71 -10.94 -0.84 -4.52
CA LEU A 71 -9.84 -0.31 -5.33
C LEU A 71 -10.29 0.79 -6.29
N GLY A 72 -11.39 0.58 -7.02
CA GLY A 72 -11.93 1.58 -7.95
C GLY A 72 -12.45 2.83 -7.26
N SER A 73 -12.89 2.72 -6.01
CA SER A 73 -13.38 3.86 -5.23
C SER A 73 -12.30 4.89 -4.91
N VAL A 74 -11.02 4.48 -4.86
CA VAL A 74 -9.88 5.36 -4.57
C VAL A 74 -9.07 5.73 -5.82
N TYR A 75 -9.59 5.46 -7.03
CA TYR A 75 -8.85 5.59 -8.28
C TYR A 75 -8.17 6.96 -8.43
N ASP A 76 -8.88 8.04 -8.11
CA ASP A 76 -8.37 9.41 -8.21
C ASP A 76 -7.27 9.74 -7.17
N GLN A 77 -7.05 8.88 -6.18
CA GLN A 77 -5.99 9.01 -5.16
C GLN A 77 -4.75 8.15 -5.49
N LEU A 78 -4.84 7.27 -6.48
CA LEU A 78 -3.74 6.37 -6.85
C LEU A 78 -2.75 7.07 -7.78
N ALA A 79 -1.47 6.73 -7.61
CA ALA A 79 -0.43 7.08 -8.55
C ALA A 79 -0.29 6.00 -9.63
N VAL A 80 0.02 6.42 -10.86
CA VAL A 80 0.34 5.51 -11.96
C VAL A 80 1.67 4.82 -11.64
N LEU A 81 1.65 3.48 -11.64
CA LEU A 81 2.86 2.69 -11.44
C LEU A 81 3.73 2.71 -12.71
N PRO A 82 5.07 2.73 -12.57
CA PRO A 82 5.97 2.64 -13.70
C PRO A 82 5.85 1.28 -14.41
N ASP A 83 6.13 1.27 -15.71
CA ASP A 83 6.06 0.07 -16.56
C ASP A 83 6.91 -1.08 -16.04
N SER A 84 8.04 -0.80 -15.39
CA SER A 84 8.92 -1.80 -14.78
C SER A 84 8.22 -2.67 -13.72
N ILE A 85 7.15 -2.15 -13.10
CA ILE A 85 6.33 -2.87 -12.10
C ILE A 85 5.10 -3.48 -12.80
N SER A 86 4.39 -2.68 -13.61
CA SER A 86 3.19 -3.16 -14.33
C SER A 86 3.49 -4.31 -15.30
N ASN A 87 4.70 -4.35 -15.87
CA ASN A 87 5.12 -5.43 -16.75
C ASN A 87 5.46 -6.75 -16.03
N GLN A 88 5.49 -6.77 -14.71
CA GLN A 88 5.70 -8.01 -13.94
C GLN A 88 4.41 -8.81 -13.78
N VAL A 89 3.24 -8.18 -13.93
CA VAL A 89 1.96 -8.89 -13.89
C VAL A 89 1.56 -9.40 -15.28
N PRO A 90 0.78 -10.48 -15.39
CA PRO A 90 0.30 -11.00 -16.67
C PRO A 90 -0.47 -9.96 -17.49
N GLU A 91 -0.41 -10.06 -18.81
CA GLU A 91 -1.06 -9.12 -19.75
C GLU A 91 -2.57 -8.98 -19.51
N TRP A 92 -3.26 -10.06 -19.10
CA TRP A 92 -4.69 -10.04 -18.80
C TRP A 92 -5.07 -9.19 -17.57
N SER A 93 -4.09 -8.81 -16.74
CA SER A 93 -4.28 -8.00 -15.53
C SER A 93 -3.77 -6.57 -15.66
N ARG A 94 -3.28 -6.18 -16.84
CA ARG A 94 -2.85 -4.81 -17.16
C ARG A 94 -4.02 -4.01 -17.70
N ASP A 95 -4.01 -2.72 -17.44
CA ASP A 95 -4.93 -1.79 -18.11
C ASP A 95 -4.57 -1.71 -19.61
N LYS A 96 -5.58 -1.53 -20.46
CA LYS A 96 -5.43 -1.57 -21.93
C LYS A 96 -5.01 -0.25 -22.54
#